data_AF-A0A1B3XML0-F1
#
_entry.id   AF-A0A1B3XML0-F1
#
_cell.length_a   1.000
_cell.length_b   1.000
_cell.length_c   1.000
_cell.angle_alpha   90.00
_cell.angle_beta   90.00
_cell.angle_gamma   90.00
#
_symmetry.space_group_name_H-M   'P 1'
#
loop_
_entity.id
_entity.type
_entity.pdbx_description
1 polymer ?
#
loop_
_entity_poly.entity_id
_entity_poly.type
_entity_poly.pdbx_seq_one_letter_code
_entity_poly.pdbx_strand_id
1 'polypeptide(L)' 'MSLNSDDQIFYFLCSCHDEGFIPDFDTLSDKFPETDWDVLQQEVRSFANIHEMDGINVLWKGDLRLPQYK' A
#
# COMPACT_ATOMS: atom_id res chain seq x y z
N MET A 1 0.76 20.72 11.45
CA MET A 1 1.57 19.50 11.41
C MET A 1 1.39 18.92 10.02
N SER A 2 2.45 18.93 9.19
CA SER A 2 2.42 18.16 7.96
C SER A 2 2.55 16.69 8.36
N LEU A 3 1.62 15.85 7.91
CA LEU A 3 1.76 14.40 8.00
C LEU A 3 3.00 13.99 7.18
N ASN A 4 3.83 13.10 7.73
CA ASN A 4 4.93 12.53 6.96
C ASN A 4 4.35 11.77 5.76
N SER A 5 5.11 11.67 4.65
CA SER A 5 4.64 11.05 3.41
C SER A 5 4.14 9.61 3.62
N ASP A 6 4.76 8.87 4.54
CA ASP A 6 4.41 7.49 4.89
C ASP A 6 3.02 7.39 5.51
N ASP A 7 2.68 8.30 6.43
CA ASP A 7 1.35 8.35 7.03
C ASP A 7 0.27 8.59 5.96
N GLN A 8 0.58 9.42 4.95
CA GLN A 8 -0.36 9.74 3.88
C GLN A 8 -0.63 8.54 2.96
N ILE A 9 0.40 7.73 2.67
CA ILE A 9 0.27 6.50 1.89
C ILE A 9 -0.61 5.51 2.66
N PHE A 10 -0.35 5.34 3.96
CA PHE A 10 -1.14 4.45 4.80
C PHE A 10 -2.62 4.85 4.84
N TYR A 11 -2.94 6.13 5.09
CA TYR A 11 -4.34 6.60 5.10
C TYR A 11 -5.03 6.44 3.74
N PHE A 12 -4.29 6.62 2.65
CA PHE A 12 -4.82 6.37 1.31
C PHE A 12 -5.16 4.89 1.10
N LEU A 13 -4.28 3.99 1.53
CA LEU A 13 -4.53 2.54 1.49
C LEU A 13 -5.73 2.14 2.36
N CYS A 14 -5.90 2.72 3.56
CA CYS A 14 -7.12 2.53 4.36
C CYS A 14 -8.38 2.91 3.58
N SER A 15 -8.36 4.06 2.90
CA SER A 15 -9.51 4.53 2.13
C SER A 15 -9.84 3.60 0.96
N CYS A 16 -8.83 3.14 0.22
CA CYS A 16 -9.03 2.15 -0.84
C CYS A 16 -9.56 0.82 -0.29
N HIS A 17 -9.04 0.37 0.86
CA HIS A 17 -9.46 -0.86 1.52
C HIS A 17 -10.91 -0.80 1.98
N ASP A 18 -11.35 0.33 2.55
CA ASP A 18 -12.75 0.60 2.91
C ASP A 18 -13.67 0.60 1.67
N GLU A 19 -13.15 1.02 0.52
CA GLU A 19 -13.83 0.93 -0.79
C GLU A 19 -13.75 -0.49 -1.41
N GLY A 20 -13.07 -1.43 -0.76
CA GLY A 20 -13.00 -2.84 -1.13
C GLY A 20 -11.90 -3.17 -2.14
N PHE A 21 -10.83 -2.36 -2.25
CA PHE A 21 -9.72 -2.65 -3.15
C PHE A 21 -8.34 -2.21 -2.61
N ILE A 22 -7.27 -2.77 -3.19
CA ILE A 22 -5.91 -2.26 -3.02
C ILE A 22 -5.43 -1.74 -4.38
N PRO A 23 -4.93 -0.50 -4.48
CA PRO A 23 -4.51 0.11 -5.74
C PRO A 23 -3.28 -0.60 -6.34
N ASP A 24 -3.07 -0.41 -7.64
CA ASP A 24 -1.85 -0.85 -8.31
C ASP A 24 -0.70 0.16 -8.15
N PHE A 25 0.46 -0.19 -8.69
CA PHE A 25 1.64 0.67 -8.63
C PHE A 25 1.41 2.00 -9.34
N ASP A 26 0.81 1.99 -10.53
CA ASP A 26 0.62 3.19 -11.34
C ASP A 26 -0.23 4.22 -10.56
N THR A 27 -1.34 3.78 -9.96
CA THR A 27 -2.20 4.62 -9.11
C THR A 27 -1.44 5.23 -7.93
N LEU A 28 -0.61 4.44 -7.25
CA LEU A 28 0.17 4.92 -6.11
C LEU A 28 1.29 5.88 -6.54
N SER A 29 1.96 5.60 -7.66
CA SER A 29 3.01 6.45 -8.21
C SER A 29 2.47 7.78 -8.74
N ASP A 30 1.25 7.79 -9.29
CA ASP A 30 0.58 9.03 -9.70
C ASP A 30 0.15 9.87 -8.49
N LYS A 31 -0.27 9.21 -7.40
CA LYS A 31 -0.70 9.87 -6.17
C LYS A 31 0.47 10.39 -5.33
N PHE A 32 1.57 9.65 -5.31
CA PHE A 32 2.78 9.91 -4.53
C PHE A 32 4.02 9.90 -5.44
N PRO A 33 4.11 10.85 -6.39
CA PRO A 33 5.16 10.84 -7.42
C PRO A 33 6.57 11.13 -6.87
N GLU A 34 6.66 11.68 -5.66
CA GLU A 34 7.93 11.94 -4.96
C GLU A 34 8.39 10.76 -4.11
N THR A 35 7.61 9.66 -4.06
CA THR A 35 7.92 8.49 -3.26
C THR A 35 8.54 7.39 -4.12
N ASP A 36 9.69 6.88 -3.66
CA ASP A 36 10.38 5.78 -4.34
C ASP A 36 9.55 4.49 -4.33
N TRP A 37 9.74 3.69 -5.39
CA TRP A 37 9.04 2.40 -5.55
C TRP A 37 9.23 1.46 -4.35
N ASP A 38 10.44 1.40 -3.79
CA ASP A 38 10.75 0.54 -2.62
C ASP A 38 9.91 0.93 -1.41
N VAL A 39 9.67 2.23 -1.20
CA VAL A 39 8.85 2.75 -0.10
C VAL A 39 7.39 2.41 -0.33
N LEU A 40 6.86 2.65 -1.54
CA LEU A 40 5.48 2.27 -1.89
C LEU A 40 5.25 0.77 -1.71
N GLN A 41 6.19 -0.07 -2.17
CA GLN A 41 6.11 -1.50 -1.99
C GLN A 41 6.12 -1.89 -0.50
N GLN A 42 6.99 -1.29 0.30
CA GLN A 42 7.07 -1.56 1.73
C GLN A 42 5.78 -1.18 2.44
N GLU A 43 5.18 -0.03 2.11
CA GLU A 43 3.93 0.43 2.71
C GLU A 43 2.76 -0.49 2.34
N VAL A 44 2.60 -0.82 1.05
CA VAL A 44 1.52 -1.74 0.62
C VAL A 44 1.68 -3.12 1.24
N ARG A 45 2.93 -3.63 1.31
CA ARG A 45 3.23 -4.90 1.97
C ARG A 45 2.92 -4.85 3.47
N SER A 46 3.31 -3.77 4.15
CA SER A 46 3.04 -3.59 5.59
C SER A 46 1.55 -3.48 5.86
N PHE A 47 0.83 -2.76 5.00
CA PHE A 47 -0.61 -2.63 5.04
C PHE A 47 -1.32 -3.98 4.87
N ALA A 48 -0.93 -4.75 3.84
CA ALA A 48 -1.51 -6.06 3.55
C ALA A 48 -1.25 -7.10 4.64
N ASN A 49 -0.20 -6.93 5.43
CA ASN A 49 0.14 -7.84 6.52
C ASN A 49 -0.67 -7.59 7.80
N ILE A 50 -1.24 -6.39 7.98
CA ILE A 50 -2.01 -6.05 9.19
C ILE A 50 -3.51 -5.93 8.96
N HIS A 51 -3.95 -5.81 7.71
CA HIS A 51 -5.38 -5.74 7.34
C HIS A 51 -5.84 -7.04 6.67
N GLU A 52 -7.13 -7.35 6.81
CA GLU A 52 -7.75 -8.50 6.15
C GLU A 52 -7.86 -8.23 4.64
N MET A 53 -7.23 -9.09 3.83
CA MET A 53 -7.24 -9.00 2.37
C MET A 53 -8.26 -9.94 1.71
N ASP A 54 -9.07 -10.62 2.51
CA ASP A 54 -10.07 -11.55 2.01
C ASP A 54 -11.30 -10.78 1.48
N GLY A 55 -11.70 -11.09 0.25
CA GLY A 55 -12.88 -10.48 -0.38
C GLY A 55 -12.68 -9.07 -0.94
N ILE A 56 -11.47 -8.50 -0.85
CA ILE A 56 -11.13 -7.23 -1.50
C ILE A 56 -10.46 -7.46 -2.87
N ASN A 57 -10.61 -6.49 -3.77
CA ASN A 57 -10.00 -6.52 -5.08
C ASN A 57 -8.55 -6.00 -5.02
N VAL A 58 -7.58 -6.90 -4.97
CA VAL A 58 -6.15 -6.52 -4.93
C VAL A 58 -5.63 -6.30 -6.35
N LEU A 59 -5.47 -5.03 -6.75
CA LEU A 59 -4.88 -4.65 -8.04
C LEU A 59 -3.35 -4.63 -8.01
N TRP A 60 -2.77 -4.60 -6.80
CA TRP A 60 -1.34 -4.62 -6.59
C TRP A 60 -0.70 -5.91 -7.13
N LYS A 61 0.28 -5.75 -8.04
CA LYS A 61 1.01 -6.87 -8.67
C LYS A 61 2.40 -7.14 -8.06
N GLY A 62 2.82 -6.34 -7.08
CA GLY A 62 4.09 -6.53 -6.38
C GLY A 62 4.01 -7.63 -5.30
N ASP A 63 5.16 -7.95 -4.70
CA ASP A 63 5.22 -9.01 -3.68
C ASP A 63 4.69 -8.52 -2.31
N LEU A 64 3.56 -9.07 -1.88
CA LEU A 64 2.93 -8.80 -0.58
C LEU A 64 3.45 -9.68 0.56
N ARG A 65 4.28 -10.69 0.27
CA ARG A 65 4.77 -11.60 1.32
C ARG A 65 5.93 -10.95 2.06
N LEU A 66 5.88 -10.91 3.40
CA LEU A 66 7.06 -10.52 4.17
C LEU A 66 8.27 -11.39 3.80
N PRO A 67 9.51 -10.86 3.83
CA PRO A 67 10.70 -11.69 3.77
C PRO A 67 10.58 -12.75 4.87
N GLN A 68 10.60 -14.02 4.50
CA GLN A 68 10.75 -15.09 5.49
C GLN A 68 12.15 -14.95 6.07
N TYR A 69 12.28 -14.30 7.23
CA TYR A 69 13.48 -14.42 8.04
C TYR A 69 13.62 -15.89 8.43
N LYS A 70 14.59 -16.58 7.80
CA LYS A 70 15.01 -17.93 8.16
C LYS A 70 16.02 -17.88 9.29
#